data_AF-R6EMR7-F1
#
_entry.id   AF-R6EMR7-F1
#
_cell.length_a   1.000
_cell.length_b   1.000
_cell.length_c   1.000
_cell.angle_alpha   90.00
_cell.angle_beta   90.00
_cell.angle_gamma   90.00
#
_symmetry.space_group_name_H-M   'P 1'
#
loop_
_entity.id
_entity.type
_entity.pdbx_description
1 polymer ?
#
loop_
_entity_poly.entity_id
_entity_poly.type
_entity_poly.pdbx_seq_one_letter_code
_entity_poly.pdbx_strand_id
1 'polypeptide(L)'
;MLGHPLQPHKIMRKLAYNSDIEAILEDEDVKQALICSECGVCEEYACPMGLQPRRINKMLKTIYGQNKVRYQKPEQTEWEAHPARENRKVPSKRIAARMAVDKYYDYDIRETVEVKPSKVQISTRMHIGAAAEPIVSCGDSVKCGQLIAAMPQGQMGANIHASIDGTVTYADDTKIVIERN
;
A
#
# COMPACT_ATOMS: atom_id res chain seq x y z
N MET A 1 -16.96 -8.71 -1.13
CA MET A 1 -18.34 -9.14 -0.81
C MET A 1 -18.42 -9.60 0.65
N LEU A 2 -18.01 -8.71 1.56
CA LEU A 2 -18.15 -8.88 3.01
C LEU A 2 -19.04 -7.75 3.56
N GLY A 3 -19.94 -7.22 2.73
CA GLY A 3 -20.79 -6.07 3.03
C GLY A 3 -20.27 -4.71 2.57
N HIS A 4 -18.97 -4.48 2.39
CA HIS A 4 -18.46 -3.15 2.01
C HIS A 4 -19.07 -2.58 0.70
N PRO A 5 -19.43 -1.28 0.67
CA PRO A 5 -20.20 -0.69 -0.42
C PRO A 5 -19.42 -0.42 -1.70
N LEU A 6 -18.10 -0.70 -1.76
CA LEU A 6 -17.23 -0.33 -2.88
C LEU A 6 -17.77 -0.79 -4.24
N GLN A 7 -18.13 0.17 -5.10
CA GLN A 7 -18.65 -0.06 -6.45
C GLN A 7 -17.76 0.62 -7.51
N PRO A 8 -16.66 -0.02 -7.95
CA PRO A 8 -15.70 0.60 -8.88
C PRO A 8 -16.33 1.06 -10.19
N HIS A 9 -17.32 0.33 -10.71
CA HIS A 9 -18.02 0.67 -11.95
C HIS A 9 -18.79 1.99 -11.87
N LYS A 10 -19.30 2.38 -10.69
CA LYS A 10 -19.94 3.69 -10.50
C LYS A 10 -18.92 4.82 -10.46
N ILE A 11 -17.81 4.63 -9.73
CA ILE A 11 -16.68 5.57 -9.71
C ILE A 11 -16.19 5.84 -11.13
N MET A 12 -15.97 4.78 -11.92
CA MET A 12 -15.52 4.90 -13.31
C MET A 12 -16.53 5.69 -14.18
N ARG A 13 -17.85 5.44 -14.02
CA ARG A 13 -18.88 6.18 -14.75
C ARG A 13 -18.90 7.66 -14.36
N LYS A 14 -18.81 7.97 -13.06
CA LYS A 14 -18.81 9.35 -12.56
C LYS A 14 -17.63 10.14 -13.13
N LEU A 15 -16.44 9.54 -13.14
CA LEU A 15 -15.26 10.14 -13.78
C LEU A 15 -15.41 10.27 -15.31
N ALA A 16 -16.04 9.32 -15.99
CA ALA A 16 -16.23 9.41 -17.43
C ALA A 16 -17.19 10.55 -17.85
N TYR A 17 -18.17 10.90 -17.02
CA TYR A 17 -19.15 11.97 -17.30
C TYR A 17 -18.75 13.35 -16.78
N ASN A 18 -17.66 13.47 -16.02
CA ASN A 18 -17.21 14.73 -15.44
C ASN A 18 -15.78 15.03 -15.86
N SER A 19 -15.57 16.19 -16.49
CA SER A 19 -14.24 16.65 -16.89
C SER A 19 -13.40 17.16 -15.72
N ASP A 20 -14.07 17.62 -14.66
CA ASP A 20 -13.43 18.11 -13.44
C ASP A 20 -13.59 17.08 -12.31
N ILE A 21 -12.46 16.62 -11.77
CA ILE A 21 -12.42 15.65 -10.68
C ILE A 21 -12.81 16.32 -9.35
N GLU A 22 -12.48 17.59 -9.15
CA GLU A 22 -12.77 18.30 -7.90
C GLU A 22 -14.27 18.42 -7.67
N ALA A 23 -15.03 18.65 -8.75
CA ALA A 23 -16.49 18.74 -8.73
C ALA A 23 -17.21 17.48 -8.23
N ILE A 24 -16.55 16.30 -8.26
CA ILE A 24 -17.16 15.02 -7.87
C ILE A 24 -16.58 14.42 -6.59
N LEU A 25 -15.66 15.10 -5.90
CA LEU A 25 -15.03 14.57 -4.69
C LEU A 25 -16.03 14.36 -3.54
N GLU A 26 -17.13 15.11 -3.52
CA GLU A 26 -18.18 14.98 -2.51
C GLU A 26 -19.21 13.89 -2.81
N ASP A 27 -19.20 13.32 -4.02
CA ASP A 27 -20.13 12.26 -4.43
C ASP A 27 -19.88 10.96 -3.63
N GLU A 28 -20.96 10.39 -3.10
CA GLU A 28 -20.89 9.21 -2.22
C GLU A 28 -20.36 7.96 -2.93
N ASP A 29 -20.56 7.80 -4.23
CA ASP A 29 -19.94 6.69 -4.97
C ASP A 29 -18.43 6.90 -5.09
N VAL A 30 -17.98 8.14 -5.31
CA VAL A 30 -16.56 8.51 -5.45
C VAL A 30 -15.81 8.37 -4.13
N LYS A 31 -16.41 8.78 -3.01
CA LYS A 31 -15.85 8.64 -1.65
C LYS A 31 -15.51 7.20 -1.29
N GLN A 32 -16.21 6.22 -1.86
CA GLN A 32 -15.89 4.80 -1.66
C GLN A 32 -14.48 4.43 -2.18
N ALA A 33 -13.82 5.23 -3.02
CA ALA A 33 -12.43 5.00 -3.38
C ALA A 33 -11.51 4.86 -2.14
N LEU A 34 -11.85 5.56 -1.04
CA LEU A 34 -11.12 5.52 0.23
C LEU A 34 -11.08 4.14 0.89
N ILE A 35 -12.08 3.27 0.66
CA ILE A 35 -12.14 1.91 1.21
C ILE A 35 -11.48 0.85 0.32
N CYS A 36 -10.97 1.23 -0.85
CA CYS A 36 -10.31 0.29 -1.76
C CYS A 36 -8.98 -0.20 -1.17
N SER A 37 -8.72 -1.51 -1.15
CA SER A 37 -7.41 -2.07 -0.72
C SER A 37 -6.37 -2.16 -1.83
N GLU A 38 -6.67 -1.61 -3.01
CA GLU A 38 -5.79 -1.62 -4.19
C GLU A 38 -5.38 -3.01 -4.68
N CYS A 39 -6.17 -4.06 -4.39
CA CYS A 39 -5.85 -5.46 -4.74
C CYS A 39 -5.84 -5.77 -6.25
N GLY A 40 -6.37 -4.89 -7.10
CA GLY A 40 -6.33 -5.05 -8.56
C GLY A 40 -7.33 -6.03 -9.16
N VAL A 41 -8.12 -6.76 -8.37
CA VAL A 41 -9.12 -7.71 -8.91
C VAL A 41 -10.08 -7.06 -9.91
N CYS A 42 -10.48 -5.80 -9.69
CA CYS A 42 -11.36 -5.07 -10.61
C CYS A 42 -10.70 -4.72 -11.96
N GLU A 43 -9.38 -4.53 -11.99
CA GLU A 43 -8.56 -4.14 -13.15
C GLU A 43 -8.08 -5.39 -13.88
N GLU A 44 -7.44 -6.31 -13.15
CA GLU A 44 -6.74 -7.47 -13.70
C GLU A 44 -7.66 -8.66 -13.99
N TYR A 45 -8.86 -8.74 -13.40
CA TYR A 45 -9.75 -9.91 -13.57
C TYR A 45 -11.18 -9.54 -13.95
N ALA A 46 -11.81 -8.61 -13.24
CA ALA A 46 -13.24 -8.38 -13.37
C ALA A 46 -13.62 -7.50 -14.57
N CYS A 47 -12.77 -6.57 -15.00
CA CYS A 47 -13.14 -5.64 -16.07
C CYS A 47 -13.07 -6.34 -17.44
N PRO A 48 -14.19 -6.41 -18.19
CA PRO A 48 -14.18 -6.93 -19.56
C PRO A 48 -13.68 -5.89 -20.57
N MET A 49 -13.69 -4.61 -20.21
CA MET A 49 -13.30 -3.49 -21.09
C MET A 49 -11.81 -3.10 -20.95
N GLY A 50 -11.05 -3.76 -20.07
CA GLY A 50 -9.64 -3.41 -19.83
C GLY A 50 -9.43 -2.04 -19.16
N LEU A 51 -10.46 -1.51 -18.49
CA LEU A 51 -10.33 -0.29 -17.69
C LEU A 51 -9.45 -0.54 -16.46
N GLN A 52 -8.97 0.54 -15.85
CA GLN A 52 -8.04 0.51 -14.71
C GLN A 52 -8.64 1.10 -13.42
N PRO A 53 -9.73 0.51 -12.85
CA PRO A 53 -10.38 1.09 -11.67
C PRO A 53 -9.49 1.14 -10.43
N ARG A 54 -8.50 0.24 -10.29
CA ARG A 54 -7.58 0.29 -9.16
C ARG A 54 -6.70 1.54 -9.25
N ARG A 55 -6.14 1.85 -10.43
CA ARG A 55 -5.33 3.06 -10.61
C ARG A 55 -6.13 4.34 -10.39
N ILE A 56 -7.38 4.36 -10.86
CA ILE A 56 -8.31 5.45 -10.60
C ILE A 56 -8.57 5.63 -9.10
N ASN A 57 -8.89 4.55 -8.39
CA ASN A 57 -9.09 4.62 -6.93
C ASN A 57 -7.82 5.09 -6.20
N LYS A 58 -6.64 4.64 -6.65
CA LYS A 58 -5.35 5.10 -6.10
C LYS A 58 -5.15 6.59 -6.31
N MET A 59 -5.45 7.10 -7.50
CA MET A 59 -5.40 8.54 -7.79
C MET A 59 -6.37 9.34 -6.90
N LEU A 60 -7.63 8.91 -6.80
CA LEU A 60 -8.62 9.56 -5.93
C LEU A 60 -8.17 9.57 -4.46
N LYS A 61 -7.62 8.46 -3.96
CA LYS A 61 -7.05 8.39 -2.61
C LYS A 61 -5.91 9.38 -2.39
N THR A 62 -5.06 9.60 -3.39
CA THR A 62 -4.00 10.61 -3.30
C THR A 62 -4.60 12.01 -3.15
N ILE A 63 -5.61 12.35 -3.96
CA ILE A 63 -6.31 13.64 -3.89
C ILE A 63 -6.99 13.82 -2.53
N TYR A 64 -7.76 12.83 -2.08
CA TYR A 64 -8.37 12.87 -0.75
C TYR A 64 -7.32 12.97 0.37
N GLY A 65 -6.18 12.30 0.22
CA GLY A 65 -5.06 12.39 1.15
C GLY A 65 -4.47 13.79 1.25
N GLN A 66 -4.30 14.48 0.11
CA GLN A 66 -3.86 15.88 0.06
C GLN A 66 -4.87 16.82 0.74
N ASN A 67 -6.17 16.57 0.53
CA ASN A 67 -7.26 17.32 1.15
C ASN A 67 -7.59 16.88 2.59
N LYS A 68 -6.80 15.95 3.16
CA LYS A 68 -6.99 15.38 4.51
C LYS A 68 -8.38 14.79 4.75
N VAL A 69 -9.06 14.37 3.69
CA VAL A 69 -10.38 13.72 3.77
C VAL A 69 -10.21 12.29 4.27
N ARG A 70 -11.05 11.93 5.25
CA ARG A 70 -11.11 10.58 5.82
C ARG A 70 -12.45 9.95 5.48
N TYR A 71 -12.42 8.63 5.28
CA TYR A 71 -13.65 7.89 5.10
C TYR A 71 -14.46 7.92 6.39
N GLN A 72 -15.70 8.39 6.31
CA GLN A 72 -16.63 8.36 7.42
C GLN A 72 -17.29 7.00 7.45
N LYS A 73 -17.02 6.22 8.50
CA LYS A 73 -17.67 4.92 8.67
C LYS A 73 -19.16 5.17 8.93
N PRO A 74 -20.07 4.48 8.21
CA PRO A 74 -21.49 4.58 8.53
C PRO A 74 -21.77 4.07 9.95
N GLU A 75 -22.86 4.54 10.55
CA GLU A 75 -23.31 4.08 11.88
C GLU A 75 -23.62 2.57 11.88
N GLN A 76 -23.93 2.01 10.71
CA GLN A 76 -24.11 0.57 10.52
C GLN A 76 -22.84 -0.21 10.93
N THR A 77 -23.00 -1.02 11.97
CA THR A 77 -21.94 -1.88 12.51
C THR A 77 -22.03 -3.31 11.99
N GLU A 78 -23.21 -3.76 11.58
CA GLU A 78 -23.45 -5.12 11.09
C GLU A 78 -23.38 -5.18 9.56
N TRP A 79 -22.52 -6.07 9.08
CA TRP A 79 -22.31 -6.29 7.66
C TRP A 79 -22.55 -7.75 7.32
N GLU A 80 -23.49 -7.99 6.41
CA GLU A 80 -23.74 -9.33 5.90
C GLU A 80 -22.93 -9.59 4.62
N ALA A 81 -22.38 -10.79 4.54
CA ALA A 81 -21.78 -11.25 3.30
C ALA A 81 -22.89 -11.45 2.24
N HIS A 82 -22.59 -11.05 1.01
CA HIS A 82 -23.53 -11.28 -0.10
C HIS A 82 -23.80 -12.80 -0.24
N PRO A 83 -25.05 -13.26 -0.39
CA PRO A 83 -25.37 -14.70 -0.42
C PRO A 83 -24.59 -15.48 -1.48
N ALA A 84 -24.41 -14.87 -2.67
CA ALA A 84 -23.59 -15.44 -3.74
C ALA A 84 -22.06 -15.32 -3.56
N ARG A 85 -21.54 -14.97 -2.36
CA ARG A 85 -20.09 -14.77 -2.13
C ARG A 85 -19.28 -15.98 -2.54
N GLU A 86 -19.69 -17.17 -2.12
CA GLU A 86 -18.98 -18.42 -2.40
C GLU A 86 -18.84 -18.67 -3.91
N ASN A 87 -19.90 -18.38 -4.67
CA ASN A 87 -19.94 -18.56 -6.13
C ASN A 87 -19.26 -17.42 -6.90
N ARG A 88 -18.87 -16.33 -6.24
CA ARG A 88 -18.26 -15.14 -6.87
C ARG A 88 -16.82 -14.90 -6.42
N LYS A 89 -16.20 -15.86 -5.75
CA LYS A 89 -14.75 -15.84 -5.46
C LYS A 89 -13.97 -15.92 -6.77
N VAL A 90 -12.85 -15.23 -6.81
CA VAL A 90 -11.95 -15.26 -7.97
C VAL A 90 -10.88 -16.33 -7.73
N PRO A 91 -10.76 -17.35 -8.60
CA PRO A 91 -9.67 -18.32 -8.48
C PRO A 91 -8.32 -17.63 -8.69
N SER A 92 -7.46 -17.65 -7.69
CA SER A 92 -6.14 -16.99 -7.70
C SER A 92 -5.25 -17.46 -8.85
N LYS A 93 -5.31 -18.75 -9.22
CA LYS A 93 -4.59 -19.30 -10.37
C LYS A 93 -5.01 -18.66 -11.71
N ARG A 94 -6.28 -18.29 -11.86
CA ARG A 94 -6.76 -17.58 -13.06
C ARG A 94 -6.28 -16.14 -13.12
N ILE A 95 -6.16 -15.47 -11.97
CA ILE A 95 -5.56 -14.13 -11.89
C ILE A 95 -4.10 -14.22 -12.33
N ALA A 96 -3.34 -15.18 -11.79
CA ALA A 96 -1.92 -15.36 -12.15
C ALA A 96 -1.72 -15.60 -13.65
N ALA A 97 -2.55 -16.45 -14.27
CA ALA A 97 -2.53 -16.68 -15.71
C ALA A 97 -2.83 -15.42 -16.52
N ARG A 98 -3.83 -14.63 -16.10
CA ARG A 98 -4.16 -13.37 -16.78
C ARG A 98 -3.07 -12.31 -16.64
N MET A 99 -2.34 -12.32 -15.52
CA MET A 99 -1.20 -11.44 -15.27
C MET A 99 0.12 -11.98 -15.87
N ALA A 100 0.09 -13.11 -16.61
CA ALA A 100 1.27 -13.75 -17.19
C ALA A 100 2.37 -14.11 -16.16
N VAL A 101 1.96 -14.47 -14.95
CA VAL A 101 2.84 -14.91 -13.84
C VAL A 101 2.51 -16.31 -13.34
N ASP A 102 1.69 -17.07 -14.06
CA ASP A 102 1.28 -18.43 -13.71
C ASP A 102 2.46 -19.41 -13.59
N LYS A 103 3.54 -19.18 -14.34
CA LYS A 103 4.79 -19.93 -14.18
C LYS A 103 5.40 -19.86 -12.77
N TYR A 104 5.00 -18.87 -11.96
CA TYR A 104 5.45 -18.69 -10.58
C TYR A 104 4.39 -19.09 -9.53
N TYR A 105 3.17 -19.45 -9.93
CA TYR A 105 2.03 -19.60 -9.01
C TYR A 105 2.21 -20.75 -8.00
N ASP A 106 2.71 -21.89 -8.47
CA ASP A 106 3.02 -23.07 -7.66
C ASP A 106 4.54 -23.33 -7.67
N TYR A 107 5.36 -22.26 -7.68
CA TYR A 107 6.82 -22.39 -7.76
C TYR A 107 7.38 -23.06 -6.50
N ASP A 108 8.12 -24.15 -6.71
CA ASP A 108 8.80 -24.90 -5.67
C ASP A 108 10.13 -24.22 -5.30
N ILE A 109 10.18 -23.64 -4.09
CA ILE A 109 11.39 -22.99 -3.58
C ILE A 109 12.34 -24.07 -3.08
N ARG A 110 13.35 -24.40 -3.90
CA ARG A 110 14.32 -25.47 -3.61
C ARG A 110 15.53 -25.00 -2.84
N GLU A 111 15.92 -23.75 -3.01
CA GLU A 111 17.13 -23.18 -2.44
C GLU A 111 16.83 -21.77 -1.94
N THR A 112 17.38 -21.45 -0.78
CA THR A 112 17.40 -20.10 -0.24
C THR A 112 18.86 -19.67 -0.10
N VAL A 113 19.14 -18.43 -0.50
CA VAL A 113 20.48 -17.85 -0.40
C VAL A 113 20.41 -16.71 0.59
N GLU A 114 21.25 -16.78 1.63
CA GLU A 114 21.44 -15.67 2.55
C GLU A 114 22.34 -14.61 1.89
N VAL A 115 21.77 -13.44 1.62
CA VAL A 115 22.55 -12.30 1.10
C VAL A 115 23.11 -11.52 2.28
N LYS A 116 24.43 -11.32 2.31
CA LYS A 116 25.13 -10.51 3.33
C LYS A 116 25.58 -9.18 2.71
N PRO A 117 24.69 -8.20 2.50
CA PRO A 117 25.03 -6.97 1.79
C PRO A 117 26.07 -6.17 2.57
N SER A 118 27.12 -5.68 1.91
CA SER A 118 28.13 -4.80 2.54
C SER A 118 27.58 -3.41 2.87
N LYS A 119 26.47 -3.02 2.24
CA LYS A 119 25.82 -1.72 2.38
C LYS A 119 24.31 -1.85 2.32
N VAL A 120 23.60 -1.15 3.20
CA VAL A 120 22.14 -1.06 3.20
C VAL A 120 21.71 0.40 3.19
N GLN A 121 20.59 0.68 2.51
CA GLN A 121 19.90 1.97 2.55
C GLN A 121 18.49 1.73 3.09
N ILE A 122 18.17 2.36 4.21
CA ILE A 122 16.90 2.21 4.90
C ILE A 122 16.13 3.53 4.77
N SER A 123 14.95 3.50 4.16
CA SER A 123 14.09 4.67 4.02
C SER A 123 13.43 5.01 5.37
N THR A 124 13.43 6.28 5.75
CA THR A 124 12.70 6.78 6.94
C THR A 124 11.18 6.70 6.76
N ARG A 125 10.70 6.56 5.51
CA ARG A 125 9.29 6.43 5.14
C ARG A 125 9.01 5.10 4.47
N MET A 126 9.10 4.02 5.25
CA MET A 126 8.82 2.65 4.78
C MET A 126 7.51 2.05 5.32
N HIS A 127 6.78 2.77 6.18
CA HIS A 127 5.51 2.36 6.77
C HIS A 127 4.39 3.37 6.48
N ILE A 128 3.15 3.00 6.84
CA ILE A 128 2.00 3.90 6.78
C ILE A 128 2.16 4.98 7.85
N GLY A 129 1.78 6.23 7.54
CA GLY A 129 1.81 7.36 8.47
C GLY A 129 2.94 8.37 8.20
N ALA A 130 3.44 8.99 9.27
CA ALA A 130 4.56 9.94 9.20
C ALA A 130 5.89 9.22 8.91
N ALA A 131 6.94 9.94 8.53
CA ALA A 131 8.29 9.37 8.48
C ALA A 131 8.88 9.26 9.89
N ALA A 132 9.73 8.28 10.14
CA ALA A 132 10.53 8.21 11.37
C ALA A 132 11.69 9.20 11.28
N GLU A 133 11.99 9.89 12.39
CA GLU A 133 13.10 10.84 12.48
C GLU A 133 14.40 10.09 12.80
N PRO A 134 15.45 10.21 11.97
CA PRO A 134 16.75 9.63 12.28
C PRO A 134 17.27 10.09 13.64
N ILE A 135 17.79 9.15 14.44
CA ILE A 135 18.43 9.43 15.74
C ILE A 135 19.92 9.11 15.74
N VAL A 136 20.47 8.83 14.55
CA VAL A 136 21.89 8.56 14.30
C VAL A 136 22.42 9.52 13.23
N SER A 137 23.72 9.75 13.23
CA SER A 137 24.43 10.64 12.32
C SER A 137 25.52 9.90 11.54
N CYS A 138 26.00 10.51 10.45
CA CYS A 138 27.16 10.00 9.74
C CYS A 138 28.37 9.88 10.67
N GLY A 139 29.04 8.72 10.64
CA GLY A 139 30.15 8.36 11.52
C GLY A 139 29.76 7.45 12.70
N ASP A 140 28.46 7.33 13.02
CA ASP A 140 28.02 6.51 14.15
C ASP A 140 28.19 5.02 13.87
N SER A 141 28.71 4.29 14.87
CA SER A 141 28.72 2.82 14.85
C SER A 141 27.40 2.29 15.39
N VAL A 142 26.78 1.37 14.65
CA VAL A 142 25.48 0.79 14.98
C VAL A 142 25.54 -0.74 15.00
N LYS A 143 24.71 -1.35 15.85
CA LYS A 143 24.49 -2.79 15.89
C LYS A 143 23.17 -3.18 15.24
N CYS A 144 23.12 -4.35 14.63
CA CYS A 144 21.89 -4.93 14.10
C CYS A 144 20.84 -4.98 15.22
N GLY A 145 19.63 -4.50 14.92
CA GLY A 145 18.55 -4.34 15.88
C GLY A 145 18.60 -3.07 16.73
N GLN A 146 19.64 -2.22 16.61
CA GLN A 146 19.68 -0.92 17.27
C GLN A 146 18.67 0.05 16.64
N LEU A 147 17.97 0.82 17.47
CA LEU A 147 17.07 1.89 17.02
C LEU A 147 17.89 2.97 16.29
N ILE A 148 17.52 3.30 15.05
CA ILE A 148 18.20 4.30 14.22
C ILE A 148 17.28 5.43 13.73
N ALA A 149 15.96 5.22 13.76
CA ALA A 149 14.99 6.30 13.60
C ALA A 149 13.76 6.06 14.49
N ALA A 150 13.25 7.12 15.11
CA ALA A 150 12.14 7.07 16.04
C ALA A 150 10.91 7.80 15.48
N MET A 151 9.71 7.33 15.84
CA MET A 151 8.49 8.02 15.47
C MET A 151 8.32 9.34 16.25
N PRO A 152 7.95 10.45 15.59
CA PRO A 152 7.59 11.67 16.30
C PRO A 152 6.40 11.40 17.23
N GLN A 153 6.38 12.04 18.39
CA GLN A 153 5.38 11.79 19.42
C GLN A 153 3.96 12.00 18.89
N GLY A 154 3.08 11.02 19.12
CA GLY A 154 1.67 11.09 18.72
C GLY A 154 1.41 10.84 17.23
N GLN A 155 2.45 10.60 16.42
CA GLN A 155 2.28 10.21 15.02
C GLN A 155 2.10 8.69 14.89
N MET A 156 1.29 8.28 13.91
CA MET A 156 1.17 6.88 13.53
C MET A 156 2.38 6.48 12.67
N GLY A 157 3.00 5.35 12.99
CA GLY A 157 4.10 4.76 12.22
C GLY A 157 4.87 3.70 13.01
N ALA A 158 6.10 3.39 12.61
CA ALA A 158 6.92 2.37 13.26
C ALA A 158 8.38 2.83 13.40
N ASN A 159 8.95 2.58 14.58
CA ASN A 159 10.38 2.77 14.82
C ASN A 159 11.24 1.89 13.88
N ILE A 160 12.37 2.44 13.43
CA ILE A 160 13.25 1.78 12.46
C ILE A 160 14.54 1.38 13.16
N HIS A 161 14.96 0.13 12.91
CA HIS A 161 16.16 -0.45 13.50
C HIS A 161 17.18 -0.79 12.40
N ALA A 162 18.47 -0.77 12.76
CA ALA A 162 19.56 -1.15 11.87
C ALA A 162 19.43 -2.61 11.44
N SER A 163 19.51 -2.88 10.13
CA SER A 163 19.42 -4.24 9.58
C SER A 163 20.75 -5.00 9.56
N ILE A 164 21.87 -4.30 9.82
CA ILE A 164 23.22 -4.86 9.87
C ILE A 164 24.04 -4.14 10.94
N ASP A 165 25.10 -4.79 11.43
CA ASP A 165 26.20 -4.11 12.11
C ASP A 165 26.99 -3.26 11.10
N GLY A 166 27.44 -2.08 11.52
CA GLY A 166 28.28 -1.25 10.66
C GLY A 166 28.42 0.18 11.13
N THR A 167 28.87 1.03 10.20
CA THR A 167 29.01 2.47 10.39
C THR A 167 28.00 3.20 9.50
N VAL A 168 27.30 4.18 10.07
CA VAL A 168 26.40 5.07 9.33
C VAL A 168 27.26 5.97 8.43
N THR A 169 27.10 5.85 7.12
CA THR A 169 27.84 6.67 6.14
C THR A 169 27.01 7.84 5.62
N TYR A 170 25.70 7.82 5.86
CA TYR A 170 24.78 8.89 5.51
C TYR A 170 23.50 8.79 6.33
N ALA A 171 22.97 9.91 6.80
CA ALA A 171 21.66 10.00 7.43
C ALA A 171 21.04 11.35 7.12
N ASP A 172 19.81 11.35 6.60
CA ASP A 172 18.95 12.52 6.41
C ASP A 172 17.49 12.17 6.71
N ASP A 173 16.58 13.14 6.56
CA ASP A 173 15.15 12.97 6.81
C ASP A 173 14.47 11.91 5.92
N THR A 174 15.14 11.41 4.87
CA THR A 174 14.58 10.48 3.89
C THR A 174 15.18 9.08 3.96
N LYS A 175 16.43 8.95 4.40
CA LYS A 175 17.16 7.67 4.41
C LYS A 175 18.36 7.65 5.36
N ILE A 176 18.69 6.44 5.78
CA ILE A 176 19.90 6.12 6.56
C ILE A 176 20.69 5.05 5.79
N VAL A 177 21.99 5.22 5.64
CA VAL A 177 22.89 4.31 4.94
C VAL A 177 23.92 3.76 5.91
N ILE A 178 24.01 2.43 6.00
CA ILE A 178 24.93 1.71 6.89
C ILE A 178 25.85 0.85 6.02
N GLU A 179 27.16 0.96 6.23
CA GLU A 179 28.18 0.10 5.62
C GLU A 179 28.77 -0.83 6.67
N ARG A 180 28.90 -2.12 6.35
CA ARG A 180 29.42 -3.13 7.25
C ARG A 180 30.92 -2.88 7.49
N ASN A 181 31.33 -2.97 8.76
CA ASN A 181 32.74 -2.95 9.16
C ASN A 181 33.45 -4.27 8.82
#